data_AF-A0A952C7T0-F1
#
_entry.id   AF-A0A952C7T0-F1
#
_cell.length_a   1.000
_cell.length_b   1.000
_cell.length_c   1.000
_cell.angle_alpha   90.00
_cell.angle_beta   90.00
_cell.angle_gamma   90.00
#
_symmetry.space_group_name_H-M   'P 1'
#
loop_
_entity.id
_entity.type
_entity.pdbx_description
1 polymer ?
#
loop_
_entity_poly.entity_id
_entity_poly.type
_entity_poly.pdbx_seq_one_letter_code
_entity_poly.pdbx_strand_id
1 'polypeptide(L)'
;MKTKIIIVAVITLIMACNKSSDNGKLQDEALNKAAIVERSGAKASPENILNGYDSAGWRHNDILTYIRNKAQSQADTGLQFTRDCVIEYAAVKSGVQLDPSSFEQVRWVINDAGNDYANVINSIPYSENAKARLTELLQLVKELYANPDVDFGGIKAGVMQFEDHIIKDNSFSREEKKIILEACSVARYSAYYWMEVEKVPVVQTGRFIWWVMTVSADISGIFLGSPYMAAACSQTMWNDLLPFYIRW
;
A
#
# COMPACT_ATOMS: atom_id res chain seq x y z
N MET A 1 18.66 -49.15 57.82
CA MET A 1 18.93 -48.55 56.49
C MET A 1 17.62 -48.39 55.73
N LYS A 2 17.27 -47.17 55.33
CA LYS A 2 16.48 -46.78 54.15
C LYS A 2 16.40 -45.25 54.14
N THR A 3 17.42 -44.64 53.53
CA THR A 3 17.56 -43.19 53.33
C THR A 3 16.48 -42.71 52.36
N LYS A 4 15.63 -41.75 52.76
CA LYS A 4 14.71 -41.08 51.85
C LYS A 4 15.38 -39.82 51.32
N ILE A 5 15.67 -39.80 50.02
CA ILE A 5 16.20 -38.63 49.32
C ILE A 5 15.04 -37.67 49.06
N ILE A 6 15.17 -36.44 49.58
CA ILE A 6 14.27 -35.32 49.31
C ILE A 6 14.80 -34.63 48.05
N ILE A 7 14.02 -34.63 46.97
CA ILE A 7 14.31 -33.83 45.76
C ILE A 7 13.57 -32.50 45.91
N VAL A 8 14.33 -31.43 46.12
CA VAL A 8 13.84 -30.05 46.05
C VAL A 8 13.93 -29.61 44.59
N ALA A 9 12.77 -29.50 43.91
CA ALA A 9 12.67 -28.88 42.60
C ALA A 9 12.49 -27.37 42.79
N VAL A 10 13.56 -26.61 42.55
CA VAL A 10 13.52 -25.15 42.44
C VAL A 10 12.99 -24.82 41.04
N ILE A 11 11.71 -24.44 40.96
CA ILE A 11 11.11 -23.88 39.74
C ILE A 11 11.34 -22.37 39.80
N THR A 12 12.31 -21.89 39.04
CA THR A 12 12.52 -20.47 38.76
C THR A 12 11.43 -19.99 37.81
N LEU A 13 10.52 -19.16 38.31
CA LEU A 13 9.61 -18.35 37.49
C LEU A 13 10.41 -17.25 36.79
N ILE A 14 10.76 -17.50 35.53
CA ILE A 14 11.14 -16.43 34.60
C ILE A 14 9.84 -15.71 34.23
N MET A 15 9.55 -14.59 34.91
CA MET A 15 8.59 -13.62 34.41
C MET A 15 9.19 -12.95 33.18
N ALA A 16 8.88 -13.49 32.00
CA ALA A 16 9.03 -12.77 30.75
C ALA A 16 8.01 -11.63 30.76
N CYS A 17 8.48 -10.41 30.99
CA CYS A 17 7.75 -9.19 30.66
C CYS A 17 7.48 -9.20 29.15
N ASN A 18 6.27 -9.61 28.75
CA ASN A 18 5.79 -9.35 27.41
C ASN A 18 5.62 -7.84 27.27
N LYS A 19 6.61 -7.20 26.64
CA LYS A 19 6.42 -5.89 26.03
C LYS A 19 5.51 -6.12 24.83
N SER A 20 4.20 -6.09 25.08
CA SER A 20 3.20 -6.09 24.02
C SER A 20 3.46 -4.85 23.17
N SER A 21 3.86 -5.07 21.92
CA SER A 21 3.83 -4.02 20.92
C SER A 21 2.38 -3.57 20.77
N ASP A 22 2.14 -2.28 20.93
CA ASP A 22 0.81 -1.65 20.79
C ASP A 22 0.24 -1.83 19.36
N ASN A 23 1.07 -2.29 18.43
CA ASN A 23 0.78 -2.47 17.01
C ASN A 23 -0.34 -3.48 16.73
N GLY A 24 -0.47 -4.55 17.54
CA GLY A 24 -1.55 -5.53 17.34
C GLY A 24 -2.95 -4.94 17.62
N LYS A 25 -3.05 -3.99 18.57
CA LYS A 25 -4.32 -3.36 18.92
C LYS A 25 -4.82 -2.40 17.84
N LEU A 26 -3.92 -1.65 17.20
CA LEU A 26 -4.28 -0.70 16.15
C LEU A 26 -4.84 -1.42 14.90
N GLN A 27 -4.27 -2.58 14.59
CA GLN A 27 -4.72 -3.43 13.48
C GLN A 27 -6.06 -4.10 13.77
N ASP A 28 -6.23 -4.64 14.98
CA ASP A 28 -7.50 -5.23 15.43
C ASP A 28 -8.64 -4.19 15.49
N GLU A 29 -8.36 -2.98 15.96
CA GLU A 29 -9.36 -1.90 15.99
C GLU A 29 -9.76 -1.41 14.60
N ALA A 30 -8.81 -1.36 13.64
CA ALA A 30 -9.09 -0.98 12.26
C ALA A 30 -9.95 -2.01 11.52
N LEU A 31 -9.65 -3.30 11.69
CA LEU A 31 -10.45 -4.39 11.12
C LEU A 31 -11.87 -4.42 11.70
N ASN A 32 -12.01 -4.23 13.02
CA ASN A 32 -13.32 -4.20 13.68
C ASN A 32 -14.17 -3.01 13.23
N LYS A 33 -13.55 -1.85 12.98
CA LYS A 33 -14.27 -0.64 12.56
C LYS A 33 -14.64 -0.68 11.06
N ALA A 34 -13.80 -1.28 10.22
CA ALA A 34 -14.11 -1.52 8.81
C ALA A 34 -15.37 -2.37 8.64
N ALA A 35 -15.57 -3.39 9.48
CA ALA A 35 -16.78 -4.22 9.49
C ALA A 35 -18.07 -3.46 9.89
N ILE A 36 -17.98 -2.28 10.51
CA ILE A 36 -19.14 -1.50 11.00
C ILE A 36 -19.59 -0.44 9.97
N VAL A 37 -18.73 -0.02 9.03
CA VAL A 37 -18.99 1.10 8.10
C VAL A 37 -19.85 0.70 6.87
N GLU A 38 -20.20 -0.58 6.74
CA GLU A 38 -20.89 -1.27 5.63
C GLU A 38 -22.29 -0.73 5.21
N ARG A 39 -22.78 0.43 5.69
CA ARG A 39 -24.21 0.81 5.59
C ARG A 39 -24.56 2.19 5.04
N SER A 40 -23.65 2.96 4.46
CA SER A 40 -24.03 4.24 3.83
C SER A 40 -23.93 4.18 2.30
N GLY A 41 -25.08 4.14 1.62
CA GLY A 41 -25.22 4.23 0.16
C GLY A 41 -24.85 5.59 -0.45
N ALA A 42 -23.83 6.27 0.08
CA ALA A 42 -23.19 7.39 -0.59
C ALA A 42 -22.33 6.85 -1.75
N LYS A 43 -22.24 7.61 -2.85
CA LYS A 43 -21.33 7.27 -3.96
C LYS A 43 -19.93 7.17 -3.37
N ALA A 44 -19.34 5.98 -3.41
CA ALA A 44 -18.07 5.75 -2.75
C ALA A 44 -17.00 6.64 -3.40
N SER A 45 -16.19 7.29 -2.57
CA SER A 45 -15.19 8.24 -3.02
C SER A 45 -13.94 8.08 -2.15
N PRO A 46 -12.71 8.23 -2.68
CA PRO A 46 -11.50 7.92 -1.93
C PRO A 46 -11.14 8.96 -0.87
N GLU A 47 -11.54 10.22 -1.01
CA GLU A 47 -11.02 11.38 -0.31
C GLU A 47 -11.01 11.27 1.22
N ASN A 48 -9.97 11.83 1.84
CA ASN A 48 -9.90 12.14 3.27
C ASN A 48 -9.41 13.59 3.46
N ILE A 49 -10.33 14.49 3.78
CA ILE A 49 -10.04 15.92 3.96
C ILE A 49 -9.09 16.24 5.12
N LEU A 50 -8.90 15.31 6.06
CA LEU A 50 -7.98 15.47 7.18
C LEU A 50 -6.54 15.14 6.79
N ASN A 51 -6.33 14.37 5.72
CA ASN A 51 -5.00 14.12 5.19
C ASN A 51 -4.57 15.32 4.32
N GLY A 52 -3.67 16.14 4.84
CA GLY A 52 -3.12 17.30 4.11
C GLY A 52 -2.32 16.96 2.85
N TYR A 53 -2.04 15.67 2.61
CA TYR A 53 -1.33 15.15 1.44
C TYR A 53 -2.23 14.30 0.52
N ASP A 54 -3.56 14.38 0.66
CA ASP A 54 -4.52 13.56 -0.09
C ASP A 54 -4.46 13.73 -1.62
N SER A 55 -3.87 14.82 -2.10
CA SER A 55 -3.68 15.05 -3.54
C SER A 55 -2.74 14.04 -4.21
N ALA A 56 -1.93 13.30 -3.44
CA ALA A 56 -1.02 12.30 -3.97
C ALA A 56 -1.77 11.13 -4.63
N GLY A 57 -2.78 10.57 -3.95
CA GLY A 57 -3.62 9.51 -4.48
C GLY A 57 -4.48 9.98 -5.66
N TRP A 58 -5.03 11.20 -5.59
CA TRP A 58 -5.74 11.77 -6.73
C TRP A 58 -4.86 11.85 -7.98
N ARG A 59 -3.64 12.39 -7.83
CA ARG A 59 -2.68 12.52 -8.93
C ARG A 59 -2.24 11.16 -9.46
N HIS A 60 -2.01 10.18 -8.58
CA HIS A 60 -1.74 8.80 -8.97
C HIS A 60 -2.80 8.26 -9.93
N ASN A 61 -4.08 8.36 -9.56
CA ASN A 61 -5.18 7.83 -10.38
C ASN A 61 -5.37 8.60 -11.69
N ASP A 62 -5.16 9.92 -11.69
CA ASP A 62 -5.27 10.71 -12.92
C ASP A 62 -4.18 10.30 -13.94
N ILE A 63 -2.95 10.07 -13.47
CA ILE A 63 -1.86 9.54 -14.30
C ILE A 63 -2.19 8.13 -14.78
N LEU A 64 -2.66 7.25 -13.89
CA LEU A 64 -3.01 5.88 -14.25
C LEU A 64 -4.11 5.86 -15.32
N THR A 65 -5.16 6.65 -15.15
CA THR A 65 -6.24 6.82 -16.14
C THR A 65 -5.69 7.28 -17.49
N TYR A 66 -4.76 8.23 -17.50
CA TYR A 66 -4.11 8.70 -18.71
C TYR A 66 -3.35 7.58 -19.44
N ILE A 67 -2.52 6.82 -18.71
CA ILE A 67 -1.77 5.70 -19.29
C ILE A 67 -2.72 4.64 -19.86
N ARG A 68 -3.76 4.28 -19.10
CA ARG A 68 -4.75 3.27 -19.47
C ARG A 68 -5.54 3.64 -20.72
N ASN A 69 -5.95 4.90 -20.84
CA ASN A 69 -6.61 5.40 -22.05
C ASN A 69 -5.70 5.32 -23.28
N LYS A 70 -4.41 5.62 -23.13
CA LYS A 70 -3.45 5.47 -24.24
C LYS A 70 -3.22 4.01 -24.61
N ALA A 71 -3.13 3.12 -23.61
CA ALA A 71 -2.88 1.70 -23.77
C ALA A 71 -3.92 1.00 -24.66
N GLN A 72 -5.16 1.48 -24.72
CA GLN A 72 -6.25 0.89 -25.53
C GLN A 72 -5.94 0.77 -27.02
N SER A 73 -5.01 1.59 -27.53
CA SER A 73 -4.64 1.62 -28.96
C SER A 73 -3.25 1.05 -29.24
N GLN A 74 -2.62 0.40 -28.27
CA GLN A 74 -1.22 -0.01 -28.35
C GLN A 74 -1.05 -1.53 -28.27
N ALA A 75 -0.08 -2.04 -29.03
CA ALA A 75 0.24 -3.46 -29.07
C ALA A 75 1.18 -3.90 -27.93
N ASP A 76 2.06 -3.01 -27.47
CA ASP A 76 2.96 -3.23 -26.34
C ASP A 76 2.78 -2.10 -25.33
N THR A 77 2.40 -2.47 -24.10
CA THR A 77 2.17 -1.54 -22.99
C THR A 77 3.22 -1.65 -21.90
N GLY A 78 4.36 -2.33 -22.15
CA GLY A 78 5.42 -2.58 -21.18
C GLY A 78 6.09 -1.31 -20.61
N LEU A 79 7.14 -1.50 -19.80
CA LEU A 79 7.75 -0.41 -19.01
C LEU A 79 8.13 0.83 -19.85
N GLN A 80 8.63 0.66 -21.07
CA GLN A 80 8.99 1.78 -21.92
C GLN A 80 7.77 2.64 -22.28
N PHE A 81 6.65 2.00 -22.66
CA PHE A 81 5.40 2.68 -22.92
C PHE A 81 4.89 3.42 -21.67
N THR A 82 4.91 2.75 -20.51
CA THR A 82 4.53 3.35 -19.23
C THR A 82 5.36 4.59 -18.92
N ARG A 83 6.69 4.49 -19.03
CA ARG A 83 7.62 5.61 -18.81
C ARG A 83 7.28 6.78 -19.72
N ASP A 84 7.15 6.53 -21.02
CA ASP A 84 6.94 7.57 -22.01
C ASP A 84 5.59 8.29 -21.76
N CYS A 85 4.54 7.55 -21.38
CA CYS A 85 3.25 8.14 -20.98
C CYS A 85 3.36 9.02 -19.73
N VAL A 86 4.09 8.57 -18.70
CA VAL A 86 4.24 9.33 -17.45
C VAL A 86 5.05 10.60 -17.68
N ILE A 87 6.12 10.54 -18.48
CA ILE A 87 6.93 11.71 -18.86
C ILE A 87 6.06 12.71 -19.65
N GLU A 88 5.32 12.24 -20.65
CA GLU A 88 4.43 13.09 -21.43
C GLU A 88 3.35 13.73 -20.56
N TYR A 89 2.70 12.96 -19.69
CA TYR A 89 1.72 13.50 -18.74
C TYR A 89 2.36 14.58 -17.87
N ALA A 90 3.53 14.32 -17.28
CA ALA A 90 4.22 15.27 -16.42
C ALA A 90 4.52 16.59 -17.15
N ALA A 91 5.01 16.50 -18.39
CA ALA A 91 5.33 17.66 -19.21
C ALA A 91 4.07 18.45 -19.62
N VAL A 92 3.03 17.77 -20.09
CA VAL A 92 1.85 18.41 -20.70
C VAL A 92 0.82 18.86 -19.66
N LYS A 93 0.61 18.08 -18.60
CA LYS A 93 -0.44 18.33 -17.59
C LYS A 93 0.07 19.09 -16.37
N SER A 94 1.34 18.89 -16.02
CA SER A 94 1.92 19.47 -14.79
C SER A 94 3.06 20.44 -15.05
N GLY A 95 3.56 20.57 -16.28
CA GLY A 95 4.77 21.36 -16.59
C GLY A 95 6.04 20.83 -15.95
N VAL A 96 6.03 19.59 -15.45
CA VAL A 96 7.15 18.94 -14.78
C VAL A 96 8.00 18.18 -15.81
N GLN A 97 9.31 18.42 -15.80
CA GLN A 97 10.26 17.62 -16.58
C GLN A 97 10.78 16.49 -15.71
N LEU A 98 10.41 15.25 -16.04
CA LEU A 98 10.93 14.06 -15.38
C LEU A 98 12.15 13.55 -16.14
N ASP A 99 13.21 13.21 -15.41
CA ASP A 99 14.36 12.52 -15.99
C ASP A 99 13.98 11.06 -16.29
N PRO A 100 14.12 10.58 -17.55
CA PRO A 100 13.93 9.18 -17.89
C PRO A 100 14.68 8.19 -16.99
N SER A 101 15.85 8.57 -16.46
CA SER A 101 16.64 7.74 -15.53
C SER A 101 15.91 7.43 -14.22
N SER A 102 14.95 8.27 -13.82
CA SER A 102 14.17 8.08 -12.58
C SER A 102 13.33 6.78 -12.61
N PHE A 103 13.06 6.25 -13.81
CA PHE A 103 12.27 5.04 -13.99
C PHE A 103 13.08 3.74 -13.86
N GLU A 104 14.41 3.81 -13.74
CA GLU A 104 15.24 2.62 -13.49
C GLU A 104 14.86 1.94 -12.16
N GLN A 105 14.44 2.75 -11.17
CA GLN A 105 14.02 2.27 -9.85
C GLN A 105 12.64 1.59 -9.86
N VAL A 106 11.80 1.83 -10.90
CA VAL A 106 10.48 1.20 -11.00
C VAL A 106 10.61 -0.32 -11.06
N ARG A 107 11.50 -0.86 -11.91
CA ARG A 107 11.70 -2.32 -11.95
C ARG A 107 12.21 -2.89 -10.65
N TRP A 108 13.07 -2.15 -9.94
CA TRP A 108 13.59 -2.60 -8.66
C TRP A 108 12.46 -2.73 -7.62
N VAL A 109 11.55 -1.75 -7.56
CA VAL A 109 10.36 -1.84 -6.69
C VAL A 109 9.49 -3.05 -7.07
N ILE A 110 9.20 -3.24 -8.36
CA ILE A 110 8.40 -4.38 -8.84
C ILE A 110 9.03 -5.71 -8.47
N ASN A 111 10.34 -5.84 -8.63
CA ASN A 111 11.07 -7.07 -8.31
C ASN A 111 11.15 -7.36 -6.81
N ASP A 112 10.96 -6.37 -5.95
CA ASP A 112 10.95 -6.55 -4.49
C ASP A 112 9.59 -7.03 -3.95
N ALA A 113 8.58 -7.21 -4.82
CA ALA A 113 7.26 -7.69 -4.42
C ALA A 113 7.31 -9.05 -3.71
N GLY A 114 8.20 -9.95 -4.14
CA GLY A 114 8.41 -11.27 -3.51
C GLY A 114 9.05 -11.20 -2.11
N ASN A 115 9.57 -10.03 -1.71
CA ASN A 115 10.11 -9.75 -0.39
C ASN A 115 9.26 -8.69 0.34
N ASP A 116 7.98 -8.59 -0.02
CA ASP A 116 7.02 -7.67 0.58
C ASP A 116 7.49 -6.20 0.61
N TYR A 117 8.30 -5.79 -0.37
CA TYR A 117 8.90 -4.47 -0.49
C TYR A 117 9.83 -4.07 0.67
N ALA A 118 10.31 -5.04 1.47
CA ALA A 118 11.15 -4.75 2.62
C ALA A 118 12.51 -4.15 2.23
N ASN A 119 13.08 -4.52 1.08
CA ASN A 119 14.34 -3.88 0.63
C ASN A 119 14.08 -2.44 0.19
N VAL A 120 12.94 -2.18 -0.46
CA VAL A 120 12.52 -0.81 -0.82
C VAL A 120 12.36 0.06 0.42
N ILE A 121 11.63 -0.43 1.42
CA ILE A 121 11.42 0.30 2.68
C ILE A 121 12.74 0.51 3.42
N ASN A 122 13.64 -0.48 3.42
CA ASN A 122 14.90 -0.34 4.13
C ASN A 122 15.86 0.68 3.50
N SER A 123 15.75 0.94 2.18
CA SER A 123 16.65 1.83 1.47
C SER A 123 16.28 3.31 1.57
N ILE A 124 15.05 3.66 1.98
CA ILE A 124 14.64 5.06 2.08
C ILE A 124 15.30 5.74 3.28
N PRO A 125 15.62 7.05 3.18
CA PRO A 125 16.40 7.76 4.20
C PRO A 125 15.54 8.28 5.37
N TYR A 126 14.59 7.47 5.85
CA TYR A 126 13.71 7.81 6.98
C TYR A 126 14.08 7.00 8.23
N SER A 127 13.58 7.43 9.39
CA SER A 127 13.80 6.70 10.65
C SER A 127 13.20 5.30 10.61
N GLU A 128 13.71 4.42 11.47
CA GLU A 128 13.16 3.07 11.66
C GLU A 128 11.69 3.11 12.11
N ASN A 129 11.27 4.15 12.84
CA ASN A 129 9.87 4.35 13.21
C ASN A 129 9.00 4.62 11.98
N ALA A 130 9.44 5.50 11.08
CA ALA A 130 8.70 5.78 9.84
C ALA A 130 8.65 4.57 8.91
N LYS A 131 9.76 3.84 8.75
CA LYS A 131 9.81 2.58 8.00
C LYS A 131 8.85 1.53 8.57
N ALA A 132 8.79 1.39 9.90
CA ALA A 132 7.85 0.49 10.56
C ALA A 132 6.40 0.84 10.22
N ARG A 133 6.03 2.13 10.22
CA ARG A 133 4.67 2.56 9.82
C ARG A 133 4.37 2.28 8.35
N LEU A 134 5.34 2.43 7.45
CA LEU A 134 5.15 2.07 6.04
C LEU A 134 4.94 0.56 5.85
N THR A 135 5.69 -0.27 6.58
CA THR A 135 5.48 -1.73 6.61
C THR A 135 4.09 -2.08 7.17
N GLU A 136 3.67 -1.44 8.26
CA GLU A 136 2.34 -1.64 8.84
C GLU A 136 1.22 -1.24 7.88
N LEU A 137 1.38 -0.15 7.13
CA LEU A 137 0.41 0.25 6.10
C LEU A 137 0.28 -0.83 5.01
N LEU A 138 1.41 -1.35 4.49
CA LEU A 138 1.38 -2.43 3.51
C LEU A 138 0.66 -3.68 4.07
N GLN A 139 0.97 -4.05 5.33
CA GLN A 139 0.35 -5.20 5.96
C GLN A 139 -1.16 -5.01 6.19
N LEU A 140 -1.57 -3.83 6.68
CA LEU A 140 -2.98 -3.46 6.85
C LEU A 140 -3.74 -3.59 5.53
N VAL A 141 -3.18 -3.04 4.46
CA VAL A 141 -3.80 -3.09 3.13
C VAL A 141 -3.92 -4.54 2.66
N LYS A 142 -2.86 -5.34 2.78
CA LYS A 142 -2.89 -6.77 2.43
C LYS A 142 -4.00 -7.54 3.15
N GLU A 143 -4.14 -7.32 4.44
CA GLU A 143 -5.15 -7.99 5.27
C GLU A 143 -6.57 -7.55 4.92
N LEU A 144 -6.78 -6.25 4.68
CA LEU A 144 -8.08 -5.74 4.25
C LEU A 144 -8.49 -6.35 2.90
N TYR A 145 -7.56 -6.49 1.95
CA TYR A 145 -7.82 -7.17 0.67
C TYR A 145 -7.97 -8.69 0.80
N ALA A 146 -7.40 -9.30 1.84
CA ALA A 146 -7.51 -10.73 2.09
C ALA A 146 -8.88 -11.14 2.60
N ASN A 147 -9.62 -10.18 3.14
CA ASN A 147 -10.95 -10.40 3.64
C ASN A 147 -11.99 -10.24 2.51
N PRO A 148 -12.64 -11.32 2.04
CA PRO A 148 -13.62 -11.25 0.95
C PRO A 148 -14.88 -10.46 1.31
N ASP A 149 -15.14 -10.23 2.61
CA ASP A 149 -16.28 -9.49 3.11
C ASP A 149 -16.00 -7.98 3.20
N VAL A 150 -14.76 -7.56 2.97
CA VAL A 150 -14.37 -6.14 3.01
C VAL A 150 -14.57 -5.52 1.63
N ASP A 151 -15.49 -4.56 1.56
CA ASP A 151 -15.67 -3.71 0.40
C ASP A 151 -14.71 -2.50 0.42
N PHE A 152 -14.81 -1.65 -0.61
CA PHE A 152 -14.01 -0.44 -0.68
C PHE A 152 -14.24 0.49 0.53
N GLY A 153 -15.47 0.54 1.07
CA GLY A 153 -15.79 1.31 2.26
C GLY A 153 -15.01 0.85 3.49
N GLY A 154 -14.90 -0.47 3.67
CA GLY A 154 -14.06 -1.07 4.72
C GLY A 154 -12.57 -0.78 4.54
N ILE A 155 -12.04 -0.91 3.31
CA ILE A 155 -10.63 -0.54 3.01
C ILE A 155 -10.38 0.94 3.33
N LYS A 156 -11.25 1.83 2.85
CA LYS A 156 -11.17 3.28 3.09
C LYS A 156 -11.16 3.58 4.59
N ALA A 157 -12.08 2.98 5.34
CA ALA A 157 -12.20 3.21 6.78
C ALA A 157 -10.93 2.77 7.53
N GLY A 158 -10.39 1.59 7.22
CA GLY A 158 -9.16 1.08 7.82
C GLY A 158 -7.96 2.01 7.56
N VAL A 159 -7.76 2.43 6.31
CA VAL A 159 -6.67 3.35 5.96
C VAL A 159 -6.87 4.74 6.60
N MET A 160 -8.09 5.28 6.64
CA MET A 160 -8.36 6.57 7.30
C MET A 160 -8.08 6.53 8.81
N GLN A 161 -8.32 5.40 9.47
CA GLN A 161 -7.97 5.23 10.88
C GLN A 161 -6.45 5.23 11.07
N PHE A 162 -5.72 4.56 10.18
CA PHE A 162 -4.26 4.62 10.17
C PHE A 162 -3.76 6.05 9.99
N GLU A 163 -4.33 6.81 9.04
CA GLU A 163 -4.00 8.21 8.80
C GLU A 163 -4.22 9.11 10.02
N ASP A 164 -5.34 8.92 10.72
CA ASP A 164 -5.66 9.71 11.93
C ASP A 164 -4.60 9.54 13.02
N HIS A 165 -4.06 8.33 13.20
CA HIS A 165 -2.96 8.09 14.11
C HIS A 165 -1.67 8.81 13.68
N ILE A 166 -1.32 8.75 12.39
CA ILE A 166 -0.13 9.44 11.86
C ILE A 166 -0.26 10.96 11.95
N ILE A 167 -1.45 11.51 11.70
CA ILE A 167 -1.72 12.95 11.81
C ILE A 167 -1.46 13.43 13.23
N LYS A 168 -1.94 12.69 14.23
CA LYS A 168 -1.82 13.04 15.66
C LYS A 168 -0.45 12.74 16.27
N ASP A 169 0.34 11.88 15.64
CA ASP A 169 1.66 11.51 16.13
C ASP A 169 2.69 12.62 15.85
N ASN A 170 3.25 13.20 16.91
CA ASN A 170 4.25 14.26 16.84
C ASN A 170 5.69 13.74 16.84
N SER A 171 5.91 12.42 16.83
CA SER A 171 7.23 11.80 16.78
C SER A 171 7.85 11.79 15.38
N PHE A 172 7.05 12.01 14.34
CA PHE A 172 7.52 12.08 12.95
C PHE A 172 7.96 13.49 12.56
N SER A 173 9.04 13.58 11.79
CA SER A 173 9.36 14.79 11.02
C SER A 173 8.27 15.11 10.00
N ARG A 174 8.32 16.32 9.44
CA ARG A 174 7.36 16.74 8.41
C ARG A 174 7.46 15.86 7.17
N GLU A 175 8.68 15.50 6.78
CA GLU A 175 8.99 14.68 5.60
C GLU A 175 8.53 13.23 5.80
N GLU A 176 8.72 12.67 7.00
CA GLU A 176 8.21 11.33 7.34
C GLU A 176 6.68 11.30 7.38
N LYS A 177 6.06 12.31 8.02
CA LYS A 177 4.60 12.42 8.05
C LYS A 177 4.04 12.57 6.63
N LYS A 178 4.71 13.36 5.79
CA LYS A 178 4.36 13.52 4.38
C LYS A 178 4.37 12.17 3.66
N ILE A 179 5.47 11.43 3.65
CA ILE A 179 5.56 10.20 2.86
C ILE A 179 4.56 9.13 3.32
N ILE A 180 4.34 8.99 4.64
CA ILE A 180 3.38 8.03 5.18
C ILE A 180 1.96 8.41 4.76
N LEU A 181 1.61 9.70 4.83
CA LEU A 181 0.27 10.17 4.45
C LEU A 181 0.05 10.19 2.93
N GLU A 182 1.08 10.44 2.12
CA GLU A 182 1.02 10.26 0.67
C GLU A 182 0.80 8.78 0.31
N ALA A 183 1.46 7.87 1.01
CA ALA A 183 1.26 6.43 0.86
C ALA A 183 -0.17 5.99 1.22
N CYS A 184 -0.72 6.50 2.32
CA CYS A 184 -2.11 6.22 2.70
C CYS A 184 -3.11 6.76 1.66
N SER A 185 -2.85 7.96 1.14
CA SER A 185 -3.65 8.54 0.07
C SER A 185 -3.61 7.65 -1.18
N VAL A 186 -2.42 7.23 -1.63
CA VAL A 186 -2.28 6.30 -2.75
C VAL A 186 -3.02 4.98 -2.49
N ALA A 187 -2.93 4.42 -1.28
CA ALA A 187 -3.65 3.20 -0.92
C ALA A 187 -5.18 3.33 -1.12
N ARG A 188 -5.80 4.42 -0.60
CA ARG A 188 -7.24 4.66 -0.75
C ARG A 188 -7.65 4.89 -2.20
N TYR A 189 -6.89 5.70 -2.92
CA TYR A 189 -7.22 6.02 -4.31
C TYR A 189 -7.00 4.82 -5.23
N SER A 190 -5.94 4.04 -5.03
CA SER A 190 -5.71 2.79 -5.74
C SER A 190 -6.86 1.81 -5.52
N ALA A 191 -7.29 1.63 -4.26
CA ALA A 191 -8.45 0.80 -3.94
C ALA A 191 -9.71 1.23 -4.71
N TYR A 192 -10.02 2.53 -4.65
CA TYR A 192 -11.15 3.09 -5.39
C TYR A 192 -11.02 2.87 -6.91
N TYR A 193 -9.84 3.12 -7.49
CA TYR A 193 -9.61 3.01 -8.93
C TYR A 193 -9.96 1.62 -9.43
N TRP A 194 -9.35 0.62 -8.82
CA TRP A 194 -9.47 -0.73 -9.33
C TRP A 194 -10.84 -1.35 -8.98
N MET A 195 -11.43 -1.02 -7.82
CA MET A 195 -12.67 -1.65 -7.34
C MET A 195 -13.92 -0.99 -7.94
N GLU A 196 -13.91 0.33 -8.06
CA GLU A 196 -15.10 1.11 -8.45
C GLU A 196 -15.01 1.64 -9.89
N VAL A 197 -13.81 1.94 -10.39
CA VAL A 197 -13.62 2.50 -11.76
C VAL A 197 -13.40 1.39 -12.79
N GLU A 198 -12.33 0.60 -12.64
CA GLU A 198 -12.05 -0.53 -13.55
C GLU A 198 -12.98 -1.73 -13.27
N LYS A 199 -13.62 -1.76 -12.08
CA LYS A 199 -14.55 -2.81 -11.64
C LYS A 199 -13.99 -4.21 -11.86
N VAL A 200 -12.71 -4.40 -11.56
CA VAL A 200 -12.03 -5.68 -11.77
C VAL A 200 -12.71 -6.75 -10.90
N PRO A 201 -13.39 -7.76 -11.46
CA PRO A 201 -14.17 -8.71 -10.65
C PRO A 201 -13.29 -9.47 -9.66
N VAL A 202 -13.59 -9.41 -8.37
CA VAL A 202 -12.86 -10.17 -7.33
C VAL A 202 -13.23 -11.65 -7.47
N VAL A 203 -12.30 -12.48 -7.97
CA VAL A 203 -12.47 -13.95 -8.01
C VAL A 203 -11.50 -14.57 -7.00
N GLN A 204 -12.04 -15.40 -6.10
CA GLN A 204 -11.57 -15.67 -4.73
C GLN A 204 -10.18 -16.29 -4.52
N THR A 205 -9.38 -16.61 -5.54
CA THR A 205 -8.07 -17.28 -5.30
C THR A 205 -6.91 -16.74 -6.13
N GLY A 206 -7.06 -16.56 -7.44
CA GLY A 206 -5.97 -16.05 -8.29
C GLY A 206 -5.84 -14.53 -8.30
N ARG A 207 -6.95 -13.79 -8.12
CA ARG A 207 -6.97 -12.32 -8.17
C ARG A 207 -6.69 -11.64 -6.84
N PHE A 208 -6.81 -12.32 -5.71
CA PHE A 208 -6.44 -11.77 -4.40
C PHE A 208 -4.96 -11.38 -4.34
N ILE A 209 -4.07 -12.29 -4.77
CA ILE A 209 -2.63 -12.03 -4.87
C ILE A 209 -2.36 -10.86 -5.82
N TRP A 210 -3.12 -10.75 -6.92
CA TRP A 210 -3.00 -9.68 -7.89
C TRP A 210 -3.29 -8.30 -7.28
N TRP A 211 -4.42 -8.18 -6.58
CA TRP A 211 -4.85 -6.96 -5.91
C TRP A 211 -3.87 -6.48 -4.86
N VAL A 212 -3.42 -7.42 -4.04
CA VAL A 212 -2.38 -7.18 -3.05
C VAL A 212 -1.10 -6.69 -3.72
N MET A 213 -0.64 -7.33 -4.79
CA MET A 213 0.59 -6.96 -5.49
C MET A 213 0.49 -5.60 -6.17
N THR A 214 -0.63 -5.29 -6.84
CA THR A 214 -0.82 -4.00 -7.51
C THR A 214 -0.93 -2.86 -6.51
N VAL A 215 -1.81 -2.95 -5.51
CA VAL A 215 -1.96 -1.85 -4.54
C VAL A 215 -0.69 -1.68 -3.69
N SER A 216 0.00 -2.77 -3.35
CA SER A 216 1.29 -2.68 -2.66
C SER A 216 2.39 -2.09 -3.55
N ALA A 217 2.38 -2.35 -4.87
CA ALA A 217 3.28 -1.70 -5.81
C ALA A 217 2.99 -0.21 -5.95
N ASP A 218 1.71 0.20 -5.93
CA ASP A 218 1.29 1.60 -5.96
C ASP A 218 1.82 2.33 -4.73
N ILE A 219 1.58 1.75 -3.54
CA ILE A 219 2.08 2.26 -2.27
C ILE A 219 3.61 2.34 -2.30
N SER A 220 4.31 1.24 -2.63
CA SER A 220 5.77 1.23 -2.64
C SER A 220 6.37 2.15 -3.70
N GLY A 221 5.69 2.39 -4.82
CA GLY A 221 6.12 3.34 -5.83
C GLY A 221 6.12 4.79 -5.34
N ILE A 222 5.30 5.15 -4.33
CA ILE A 222 5.37 6.49 -3.72
C ILE A 222 6.67 6.69 -2.95
N PHE A 223 7.33 5.61 -2.49
CA PHE A 223 8.61 5.69 -1.77
C PHE A 223 9.75 6.21 -2.65
N LEU A 224 9.57 6.17 -3.97
CA LEU A 224 10.44 6.84 -4.94
C LEU A 224 10.21 8.37 -5.01
N GLY A 225 9.34 8.90 -4.14
CA GLY A 225 9.17 10.33 -3.88
C GLY A 225 8.15 11.05 -4.76
N SER A 226 7.36 10.33 -5.58
CA SER A 226 6.31 10.98 -6.37
C SER A 226 5.15 10.08 -6.81
N PRO A 227 3.93 10.66 -6.99
CA PRO A 227 2.80 9.95 -7.58
C PRO A 227 3.02 9.46 -9.01
N TYR A 228 3.98 10.05 -9.74
CA TYR A 228 4.39 9.60 -11.08
C TYR A 228 5.02 8.22 -11.03
N MET A 229 5.90 7.99 -10.06
CA MET A 229 6.55 6.69 -9.87
C MET A 229 5.55 5.65 -9.34
N ALA A 230 4.65 6.05 -8.44
CA ALA A 230 3.55 5.19 -7.99
C ALA A 230 2.69 4.69 -9.18
N ALA A 231 2.26 5.59 -10.07
CA ALA A 231 1.47 5.20 -11.24
C ALA A 231 2.28 4.35 -12.24
N ALA A 232 3.58 4.61 -12.37
CA ALA A 232 4.47 3.80 -13.19
C ALA A 232 4.63 2.37 -12.63
N CYS A 233 4.81 2.22 -11.32
CA CYS A 233 4.80 0.93 -10.64
C CYS A 233 3.45 0.22 -10.85
N SER A 234 2.34 0.93 -10.66
CA SER A 234 0.99 0.41 -10.87
C SER A 234 0.80 -0.24 -12.23
N GLN A 235 1.09 0.53 -13.29
CA GLN A 235 0.92 0.05 -14.65
C GLN A 235 1.93 -1.05 -14.99
N THR A 236 3.17 -0.96 -14.52
CA THR A 236 4.19 -1.98 -14.78
C THR A 236 3.79 -3.31 -14.13
N MET A 237 3.37 -3.27 -12.85
CA MET A 237 2.83 -4.46 -12.16
C MET A 237 1.62 -5.03 -12.90
N TRP A 238 0.69 -4.17 -13.34
CA TRP A 238 -0.46 -4.59 -14.15
C TRP A 238 -0.02 -5.39 -15.39
N ASN A 239 0.96 -4.89 -16.13
CA ASN A 239 1.45 -5.54 -17.35
C ASN A 239 2.19 -6.85 -17.07
N ASP A 240 3.02 -6.90 -16.02
CA ASP A 240 3.79 -8.11 -15.67
C ASP A 240 2.88 -9.24 -15.18
N LEU A 241 1.75 -8.89 -14.57
CA LEU A 241 0.75 -9.86 -14.11
C LEU A 241 -0.26 -10.28 -15.18
N LEU A 242 -0.47 -9.47 -16.24
CA LEU A 242 -1.44 -9.74 -17.31
C LEU A 242 -1.27 -11.11 -18.02
N PRO A 243 -0.05 -11.59 -18.33
CA PRO A 243 0.16 -12.87 -19.00
C PRO A 243 -0.26 -14.08 -18.16
N PHE A 244 -0.29 -13.95 -16.82
CA PHE A 244 -0.74 -15.00 -15.91
C PHE A 244 -2.28 -15.12 -15.87
N TYR A 245 -3.00 -14.15 -16.46
CA TYR A 245 -4.46 -14.07 -16.50
C TYR A 245 -5.08 -14.60 -17.80
N ILE A 246 -4.44 -14.39 -18.96
CA ILE A 246 -5.01 -14.78 -20.28
C ILE A 246 -4.89 -16.29 -20.56
N ARG A 247 -4.18 -17.05 -19.72
CA ARG A 247 -3.93 -18.49 -19.90
C ARG A 247 -4.90 -19.44 -19.17
N TRP A 248 -6.01 -18.95 -18.63
CA TRP A 248 -7.03 -19.78 -17.97
C TRP A 248 -8.44 -19.47 -18.46
#